data_AF-G7VG72-F1
#
_entry.id   AF-G7VG72-F1
#
_cell.length_a   1.000
_cell.length_b   1.000
_cell.length_c   1.000
_cell.angle_alpha   90.00
_cell.angle_beta   90.00
_cell.angle_gamma   90.00
#
_symmetry.space_group_name_H-M   'P 1'
#
loop_
_entity.id
_entity.type
_entity.pdbx_description
1 polymer ?
#
loop_
_entity_poly.entity_id
_entity_poly.type
_entity_poly.pdbx_seq_one_letter_code
_entity_poly.pdbx_strand_id
1 'polypeptide(L)'
;MLGAMLADKVAELERLYPGSVGIREGRRVKKAYWILALVPTTLMKELSQLLGREATLATSLALQIHQYNGPDREGVLSPYRNEESAKRDVQILIDIVKEFLSRYK
;
A
#
# COMPACT_ATOMS: atom_id res chain seq x y z
N MET A 1 7.43 0.65 0.89
CA MET A 1 7.49 -0.56 0.04
C MET A 1 6.75 -0.34 -1.28
N LEU A 2 5.42 -0.23 -1.31
CA LEU A 2 4.63 -0.20 -2.55
C LEU A 2 5.09 0.83 -3.61
N GLY A 3 5.40 2.06 -3.19
CA GLY A 3 5.93 3.09 -4.11
C GLY A 3 7.27 2.69 -4.76
N ALA A 4 8.19 2.09 -4.00
CA ALA A 4 9.45 1.61 -4.54
C ALA A 4 9.25 0.48 -5.56
N MET A 5 8.29 -0.42 -5.31
CA MET A 5 7.94 -1.50 -6.25
C MET A 5 7.35 -0.99 -7.56
N LEU A 6 6.67 0.16 -7.52
CA LEU A 6 6.05 0.78 -8.68
C LEU A 6 7.02 1.63 -9.52
N ALA A 7 8.25 1.85 -9.05
CA ALA A 7 9.22 2.70 -9.73
C ALA A 7 9.53 2.19 -11.16
N ASP A 8 9.56 0.87 -11.36
CA ASP A 8 9.78 0.25 -12.67
C ASP A 8 8.53 0.27 -13.57
N LYS A 9 7.38 0.74 -13.05
CA LYS A 9 6.08 0.80 -13.75
C LYS A 9 5.63 2.22 -14.07
N VAL A 10 6.52 3.20 -14.02
CA VAL A 10 6.17 4.62 -14.26
C VAL A 10 5.44 4.84 -15.59
N ALA A 11 5.87 4.20 -16.68
CA ALA A 11 5.22 4.35 -17.99
C ALA A 11 3.77 3.81 -17.97
N GLU A 12 3.52 2.70 -17.26
CA GLU A 12 2.18 2.17 -17.07
C GLU A 12 1.32 3.11 -16.21
N LEU A 13 1.90 3.69 -15.16
CA LEU A 13 1.23 4.69 -14.32
C LEU A 13 0.89 5.98 -15.08
N GLU A 14 1.77 6.46 -15.98
CA GLU A 14 1.48 7.62 -16.82
C GLU A 14 0.30 7.36 -17.77
N ARG A 15 0.15 6.13 -18.26
CA ARG A 15 -0.99 5.71 -19.08
C ARG A 15 -2.29 5.62 -18.29
N LEU A 16 -2.24 5.03 -17.10
CA LEU A 16 -3.43 4.82 -16.25
C LEU A 16 -3.90 6.10 -15.55
N TYR A 17 -2.95 6.98 -15.19
CA TYR A 17 -3.22 8.22 -14.47
C TYR A 17 -2.69 9.43 -15.25
N PRO A 18 -3.30 9.77 -16.40
CA PRO A 18 -2.89 10.92 -17.18
C PRO A 18 -3.17 12.24 -16.45
N GLY A 19 -2.54 13.31 -16.94
CA GLY A 19 -2.75 14.66 -16.43
C GLY A 19 -1.76 15.09 -15.35
N SER A 20 -2.09 16.16 -14.64
CA SER A 20 -1.22 16.79 -13.66
C SER A 20 -1.96 17.24 -12.40
N VAL A 21 -1.26 17.21 -11.27
CA VAL A 21 -1.74 17.67 -9.97
C VAL A 21 -1.02 18.96 -9.61
N GLY A 22 -1.78 19.95 -9.14
CA GLY A 22 -1.21 21.18 -8.59
C GLY A 22 -0.61 20.91 -7.21
N ILE A 23 0.61 21.40 -7.00
CA ILE A 23 1.28 21.39 -5.70
C ILE A 23 1.45 22.83 -5.20
N ARG A 24 2.05 23.01 -4.02
CA ARG A 24 2.29 24.33 -3.44
C ARG A 24 3.04 25.25 -4.43
N GLU A 25 2.79 26.54 -4.33
CA GLU A 25 3.43 27.60 -5.14
C GLU A 25 3.08 27.54 -6.64
N GLY A 26 1.90 27.03 -7.00
CA GLY A 26 1.42 27.03 -8.39
C GLY A 26 2.14 26.05 -9.32
N ARG A 27 3.08 25.25 -8.79
CA ARG A 27 3.77 24.22 -9.57
C ARG A 27 2.81 23.07 -9.89
N ARG A 28 3.04 22.42 -11.05
CA ARG A 28 2.28 21.24 -11.48
C ARG A 28 3.23 20.08 -11.71
N VAL A 29 2.84 18.89 -11.26
CA VAL A 29 3.57 17.64 -11.49
C VAL A 29 2.66 16.65 -12.19
N LYS A 30 3.22 15.73 -13.01
CA LYS A 30 2.37 14.70 -13.62
C LYS A 30 1.77 13.82 -12.53
N LYS A 31 0.52 13.44 -12.71
CA LYS A 31 -0.26 12.69 -11.71
C LYS A 31 0.40 11.35 -11.35
N ALA A 32 0.98 10.65 -12.32
CA ALA A 32 1.73 9.42 -12.09
C ALA A 32 2.89 9.57 -11.08
N TYR A 33 3.73 10.61 -11.23
CA TYR A 33 4.82 10.87 -10.27
C TYR A 33 4.32 11.30 -8.89
N TRP A 34 3.21 12.04 -8.85
CA TRP A 34 2.56 12.38 -7.58
C TRP A 34 2.03 11.13 -6.85
N ILE A 35 1.40 10.21 -7.58
CA ILE A 35 0.94 8.92 -7.06
C ILE A 35 2.13 8.06 -6.61
N LEU A 36 3.20 7.98 -7.40
CA LEU A 36 4.39 7.21 -7.07
C LEU A 36 5.04 7.71 -5.77
N ALA A 37 5.11 9.03 -5.59
CA ALA A 37 5.72 9.66 -4.42
C ALA A 37 4.88 9.48 -3.14
N LEU A 38 3.56 9.64 -3.23
CA LEU A 38 2.70 9.63 -2.05
C LEU A 38 2.06 8.28 -1.74
N VAL A 39 1.85 7.46 -2.78
CA VAL A 39 1.13 6.18 -2.73
C VAL A 39 -0.15 6.29 -1.89
N PRO A 40 -1.16 7.09 -2.32
CA PRO A 40 -2.33 7.35 -1.50
C PRO A 40 -3.05 6.07 -1.08
N THR A 41 -3.46 5.95 0.18
CA THR A 41 -4.15 4.77 0.74
C THR A 41 -5.35 4.33 -0.11
N THR A 42 -6.10 5.30 -0.65
CA THR A 42 -7.26 5.07 -1.52
C THR A 42 -6.92 4.38 -2.84
N LEU A 43 -5.67 4.49 -3.31
CA LEU A 43 -5.20 3.87 -4.55
C LEU A 43 -4.34 2.63 -4.30
N MET A 44 -3.89 2.38 -3.06
CA MET A 44 -2.98 1.28 -2.76
C MET A 44 -3.48 -0.08 -3.27
N LYS A 45 -4.79 -0.36 -3.15
CA LYS A 45 -5.37 -1.63 -3.63
C LYS A 45 -5.19 -1.80 -5.14
N GLU A 46 -5.60 -0.81 -5.93
CA GLU A 46 -5.49 -0.82 -7.38
C GLU A 46 -4.02 -0.88 -7.83
N LEU A 47 -3.17 -0.06 -7.23
CA LEU A 47 -1.74 -0.01 -7.54
C LEU A 47 -1.04 -1.35 -7.23
N SER A 48 -1.42 -2.02 -6.13
CA SER A 48 -0.85 -3.32 -5.77
C SER A 48 -1.18 -4.43 -6.76
N GLN A 49 -2.32 -4.33 -7.46
CA GLN A 49 -2.73 -5.30 -8.47
C GLN A 49 -1.84 -5.25 -9.72
N LEU A 50 -1.25 -4.08 -10.02
CA LEU A 50 -0.28 -3.93 -11.11
C LEU A 50 1.02 -4.72 -10.85
N LEU A 51 1.32 -5.04 -9.59
CA LEU A 51 2.53 -5.73 -9.15
C LEU A 51 2.31 -7.24 -8.93
N GLY A 52 1.09 -7.72 -9.10
CA GLY A 52 0.75 -9.13 -8.98
C GLY A 52 0.33 -9.57 -7.57
N ARG A 53 0.18 -10.89 -7.42
CA ARG A 53 -0.51 -11.52 -6.27
C ARG A 53 0.14 -11.22 -4.93
N GLU A 54 1.45 -11.37 -4.82
CA GLU A 54 2.20 -11.20 -3.57
C GLU A 54 2.02 -9.78 -3.01
N ALA A 55 2.29 -8.76 -3.84
CA ALA A 55 2.10 -7.35 -3.48
C ALA A 55 0.64 -7.02 -3.14
N THR A 56 -0.32 -7.61 -3.87
CA THR A 56 -1.76 -7.42 -3.61
C THR A 56 -2.17 -7.96 -2.24
N LEU A 57 -1.70 -9.14 -1.87
CA LEU A 57 -2.02 -9.76 -0.57
C LEU A 57 -1.38 -8.98 0.57
N ALA A 58 -0.09 -8.64 0.45
CA ALA A 58 0.62 -7.83 1.45
C ALA A 58 -0.04 -6.47 1.66
N THR A 59 -0.44 -5.80 0.58
CA THR A 59 -1.14 -4.51 0.64
C THR A 59 -2.52 -4.63 1.29
N SER A 60 -3.25 -5.72 1.01
CA SER A 60 -4.56 -5.95 1.62
C SER A 60 -4.44 -6.16 3.13
N LEU A 61 -3.44 -6.93 3.57
CA LEU A 61 -3.13 -7.10 4.99
C LEU A 61 -2.74 -5.78 5.65
N ALA A 62 -1.88 -4.99 5.01
CA ALA A 62 -1.48 -3.68 5.51
C ALA A 62 -2.67 -2.71 5.66
N LEU A 63 -3.59 -2.68 4.68
CA LEU A 63 -4.81 -1.87 4.75
C LEU A 63 -5.74 -2.33 5.88
N GLN A 64 -5.87 -3.64 6.10
CA GLN A 64 -6.66 -4.19 7.19
C GLN A 64 -6.09 -3.79 8.56
N ILE A 65 -4.76 -3.86 8.72
CA ILE A 65 -4.07 -3.40 9.93
C ILE A 65 -4.21 -1.88 10.11
N HIS A 66 -4.09 -1.10 9.03
CA HIS A 66 -4.21 0.36 9.08
C HIS A 66 -5.59 0.83 9.58
N GLN A 67 -6.64 0.05 9.30
CA GLN A 67 -8.01 0.30 9.74
C GLN A 67 -8.29 -0.19 11.18
N TYR A 68 -7.30 -0.78 11.86
CA TYR A 68 -7.46 -1.30 13.21
C TYR A 68 -7.59 -0.17 14.24
N ASN A 69 -8.69 -0.17 15.00
CA ASN A 69 -8.99 0.82 16.04
C ASN A 69 -9.03 0.21 17.45
N GLY A 70 -8.38 -0.95 17.65
CA GLY A 70 -8.46 -1.72 18.88
C GLY A 70 -9.26 -3.02 18.72
N PRO A 71 -9.18 -3.94 19.69
CA PRO A 71 -9.78 -5.25 19.59
C PRO A 71 -11.32 -5.17 19.64
N ASP A 72 -11.98 -5.90 18.77
CA ASP A 72 -13.43 -6.04 18.74
C ASP A 72 -13.82 -7.45 19.17
N ARG A 73 -14.16 -7.61 20.45
CA ARG A 73 -14.46 -8.92 21.04
C ARG A 73 -15.64 -9.62 20.36
N GLU A 74 -16.63 -8.87 19.88
CA GLU A 74 -17.81 -9.41 19.20
C GLU A 74 -17.47 -9.76 17.74
N GLY A 75 -16.51 -9.04 17.14
CA GLY A 75 -16.05 -9.24 15.77
C GLY A 75 -17.05 -8.74 14.73
N VAL A 76 -17.81 -7.69 15.07
CA VAL A 76 -18.85 -7.09 14.24
C VAL A 76 -18.27 -6.05 13.28
N LEU A 77 -17.31 -5.25 13.77
CA LEU A 77 -16.69 -4.13 13.06
C LEU A 77 -15.24 -4.44 12.65
N SER A 78 -14.60 -5.43 13.28
CA SER A 78 -13.21 -5.79 13.02
C SER A 78 -12.96 -7.29 13.06
N PRO A 79 -12.08 -7.82 12.19
CA PRO A 79 -11.67 -9.23 12.26
C PRO A 79 -10.78 -9.53 13.47
N TYR A 80 -10.24 -8.50 14.13
CA TYR A 80 -9.31 -8.66 15.24
C TYR A 80 -10.04 -8.69 16.59
N ARG A 81 -10.35 -9.90 17.07
CA ARG A 81 -11.04 -10.09 18.36
C ARG A 81 -10.20 -9.81 19.61
N ASN A 82 -8.88 -9.86 19.45
CA ASN A 82 -7.90 -9.59 20.49
C ASN A 82 -6.63 -8.99 19.87
N GLU A 83 -5.80 -8.40 20.71
CA GLU A 83 -4.56 -7.74 20.30
C GLU A 83 -3.56 -8.72 19.71
N GLU A 84 -3.51 -9.96 20.21
CA GLU A 84 -2.62 -11.02 19.75
C GLU A 84 -2.88 -11.38 18.28
N SER A 85 -4.13 -11.31 17.83
CA SER A 85 -4.48 -11.55 16.43
C SER A 85 -3.93 -10.47 15.51
N ALA A 86 -4.10 -9.20 15.89
CA ALA A 86 -3.51 -8.08 15.14
C ALA A 86 -1.97 -8.16 15.14
N LYS A 87 -1.37 -8.54 16.28
CA LYS A 87 0.09 -8.71 16.40
C LYS A 87 0.65 -9.78 15.47
N ARG A 88 -0.06 -10.91 15.29
CA ARG A 88 0.33 -11.95 14.33
C ARG A 88 0.36 -11.43 12.89
N ASP A 89 -0.68 -10.69 12.49
CA ASP A 89 -0.77 -10.11 11.14
C ASP A 89 0.30 -9.04 10.90
N VAL A 90 0.62 -8.22 11.90
CA VAL A 90 1.76 -7.28 11.87
C VAL A 90 3.08 -8.04 11.67
N GLN A 91 3.28 -9.15 12.39
CA GLN A 91 4.50 -9.95 12.25
C GLN A 91 4.63 -10.55 10.84
N ILE A 92 3.55 -11.11 10.30
CA ILE A 92 3.51 -11.62 8.91
C ILE A 92 3.87 -10.51 7.92
N LEU A 93 3.31 -9.31 8.08
CA LEU A 93 3.62 -8.18 7.21
C LEU A 93 5.09 -7.78 7.30
N ILE A 94 5.67 -7.75 8.49
CA ILE A 94 7.11 -7.48 8.69
C ILE A 94 7.96 -8.50 7.96
N ASP A 95 7.62 -9.79 8.05
CA ASP A 95 8.40 -10.86 7.44
C ASP A 95 8.33 -10.81 5.90
N ILE A 96 7.15 -10.52 5.34
CA ILE A 96 6.99 -10.25 3.89
C ILE A 96 7.89 -9.07 3.46
N VAL A 97 7.88 -7.97 4.23
CA VAL A 97 8.72 -6.80 3.89
C VAL A 97 10.21 -7.16 3.94
N LYS A 98 10.65 -7.95 4.92
CA LYS A 98 12.04 -8.41 5.01
C LYS A 98 12.42 -9.29 3.83
N GLU A 99 11.55 -10.24 3.46
CA GLU A 99 11.77 -11.09 2.28
C GLU A 99 11.90 -10.23 1.02
N PHE A 100 11.02 -9.25 0.85
CA PHE A 100 11.08 -8.33 -0.27
C PHE A 100 12.40 -7.56 -0.31
N LEU A 101 12.82 -6.97 0.82
CA LEU A 101 14.09 -6.24 0.92
C LEU A 101 15.31 -7.13 0.64
N SER A 102 15.24 -8.43 0.96
CA SER A 102 16.34 -9.36 0.67
C SER A 102 16.58 -9.58 -0.83
N ARG A 103 15.58 -9.34 -1.68
CA ARG A 103 15.67 -9.46 -3.14
C ARG A 103 16.38 -8.27 -3.81
N TYR A 104 16.60 -7.17 -3.09
CA TYR A 104 17.24 -5.94 -3.59
C TYR A 104 18.66 -5.73 -3.03
N LYS A 105 19.36 -6.81 -2.67
CA LYS A 105 20.78 -6.76 -2.28
C LYS A 105 21.72 -6.63 -3.47
#